data_AF-A0A7W5EP38-F1
#
_entry.id   AF-A0A7W5EP38-F1
#
_cell.length_a   1.000
_cell.length_b   1.000
_cell.length_c   1.000
_cell.angle_alpha   90.00
_cell.angle_beta   90.00
_cell.angle_gamma   90.00
#
_symmetry.space_group_name_H-M   'P 1'
#
loop_
_entity.id
_entity.type
_entity.pdbx_description
1 polymer ?
#
loop_
_entity_poly.entity_id
_entity_poly.type
_entity_poly.pdbx_seq_one_letter_code
_entity_poly.pdbx_strand_id
1 'polypeptide(L)'
;MNSKDTPAREYTRPPMTRGVDPQRMNWLWQLVLQSTHLDPRRVCEALNAVGVPVTEARVESWSAPDRADNYFPLTIAELERNLRAVVALEVAEARRAGQADADS
;
A
#
# COMPACT_ATOMS: atom_id res chain seq x y z
N MET A 1 -15.90 29.52 -12.55
CA MET A 1 -15.08 29.31 -11.33
C MET A 1 -15.72 28.16 -10.56
N ASN A 2 -15.35 26.91 -10.83
CA ASN A 2 -14.22 26.14 -10.31
C ASN A 2 -14.42 25.66 -8.87
N SER A 3 -14.66 24.36 -8.71
CA SER A 3 -13.90 23.41 -7.87
C SER A 3 -14.75 22.15 -7.65
N LYS A 4 -14.31 21.01 -8.18
CA LYS A 4 -14.86 19.70 -7.81
C LYS A 4 -14.34 19.40 -6.40
N ASP A 5 -15.16 19.71 -5.39
CA ASP A 5 -14.92 19.31 -4.01
C ASP A 5 -14.87 17.78 -3.93
N THR A 6 -13.67 17.22 -4.07
CA THR A 6 -13.42 15.84 -3.66
C THR A 6 -13.40 15.89 -2.14
N PRO A 7 -14.38 15.29 -1.43
CA PRO A 7 -14.37 15.34 0.02
C PRO A 7 -13.06 14.70 0.49
N ALA A 8 -12.22 15.51 1.15
CA ALA A 8 -11.06 14.99 1.86
C ALA A 8 -11.61 13.98 2.87
N ARG A 9 -11.39 12.69 2.63
CA ARG A 9 -11.84 11.64 3.55
C ARG A 9 -11.28 11.97 4.93
N GLU A 10 -12.17 12.41 5.81
CA GLU A 10 -11.83 12.77 7.18
C GLU A 10 -11.24 11.53 7.86
N TYR A 11 -10.05 11.67 8.42
CA TYR A 11 -9.32 10.57 9.02
C TYR A 11 -10.16 9.97 10.17
N THR A 12 -10.78 8.82 9.90
CA THR A 12 -11.53 8.09 10.92
C THR A 12 -10.54 7.26 11.72
N ARG A 13 -10.20 7.71 12.93
CA ARG A 13 -9.35 6.94 13.84
C ARG A 13 -10.02 5.58 14.10
N PRO A 14 -9.34 4.45 13.81
CA PRO A 14 -9.91 3.13 14.06
C PRO A 14 -10.23 2.94 15.55
N PRO A 15 -11.37 2.33 15.92
CA PRO A 15 -11.63 1.95 17.30
C PRO A 15 -10.57 0.95 17.76
N MET A 16 -9.84 1.29 18.84
CA MET A 16 -8.78 0.47 19.45
C MET A 16 -9.38 -0.68 20.29
N THR A 17 -10.39 -1.37 19.76
CA THR A 17 -11.18 -2.39 20.49
C THR A 17 -10.72 -3.83 20.23
N ARG A 18 -9.73 -4.05 19.37
CA ARG A 18 -8.97 -5.30 19.31
C ARG A 18 -7.50 -4.99 19.56
N GLY A 19 -6.90 -5.68 20.52
CA GLY A 19 -5.44 -5.76 20.65
C GLY A 19 -4.90 -6.48 19.43
N VAL A 20 -4.79 -5.76 18.31
CA VAL A 20 -4.10 -6.26 17.13
C VAL A 20 -2.61 -6.11 17.46
N ASP A 21 -1.90 -7.24 17.53
CA ASP A 21 -0.45 -7.25 17.67
C ASP A 21 0.12 -6.37 16.54
N PRO A 22 0.72 -5.21 16.85
CA PRO A 22 1.17 -4.28 15.84
C PRO A 22 2.17 -4.89 14.88
N GLN A 23 2.80 -6.03 15.21
CA GLN A 23 3.75 -6.75 14.36
C GLN A 23 3.08 -7.78 13.45
N ARG A 24 1.77 -8.06 13.60
CA ARG A 24 1.08 -9.08 12.80
C ARG A 24 0.07 -8.46 11.84
N MET A 25 0.48 -7.55 10.97
CA MET A 25 -0.40 -6.99 9.93
C MET A 25 -0.45 -7.79 8.63
N ASN A 26 0.35 -8.86 8.51
CA ASN A 26 0.42 -9.70 7.32
C ASN A 26 -0.95 -10.23 6.86
N TRP A 27 -1.85 -10.55 7.80
CA TRP A 27 -3.22 -10.97 7.45
C TRP A 27 -4.01 -9.86 6.75
N LEU A 28 -3.85 -8.60 7.17
CA LEU A 28 -4.53 -7.46 6.55
C LEU A 28 -3.90 -7.16 5.19
N TRP A 29 -2.58 -7.29 5.07
CA TRP A 29 -1.90 -7.21 3.79
C TRP A 29 -2.43 -8.25 2.79
N GLN A 30 -2.62 -9.50 3.21
CA GLN A 30 -3.20 -10.54 2.35
C GLN A 30 -4.63 -10.18 1.89
N LEU A 31 -5.49 -9.64 2.76
CA LEU A 31 -6.82 -9.16 2.36
C LEU A 31 -6.74 -8.03 1.33
N VAL A 32 -5.79 -7.10 1.49
CA VAL A 32 -5.54 -6.04 0.49
C VAL A 32 -5.18 -6.67 -0.85
N LEU A 33 -4.23 -7.61 -0.90
CA LEU A 33 -3.84 -8.28 -2.14
C LEU A 33 -5.01 -9.05 -2.78
N GLN A 34 -5.83 -9.74 -1.99
CA GLN A 34 -7.02 -10.45 -2.49
C GLN A 34 -8.09 -9.50 -3.09
N SER A 35 -8.14 -8.26 -2.61
CA SER A 35 -9.12 -7.26 -3.03
C SER A 35 -8.63 -6.30 -4.12
N THR A 36 -7.37 -6.45 -4.55
CA THR A 36 -6.71 -5.55 -5.50
C THR A 36 -5.93 -6.33 -6.55
N HIS A 37 -5.39 -5.64 -7.56
CA HIS A 37 -4.47 -6.21 -8.54
C HIS A 37 -3.00 -5.92 -8.21
N LEU A 38 -2.67 -5.73 -6.93
CA LEU A 38 -1.32 -5.40 -6.49
C LEU A 38 -0.40 -6.63 -6.58
N ASP A 39 0.72 -6.48 -7.27
CA ASP A 39 1.82 -7.47 -7.30
C ASP A 39 3.05 -6.96 -6.52
N PRO A 40 3.97 -7.85 -6.09
CA PRO A 40 5.15 -7.47 -5.31
C PRO A 40 6.05 -6.44 -5.99
N ARG A 41 6.19 -6.51 -7.32
CA ARG A 41 7.04 -5.62 -8.10
C ARG A 41 6.48 -4.20 -8.12
N ARG A 42 5.17 -4.05 -8.27
CA ARG A 42 4.45 -2.77 -8.16
C ARG A 42 4.63 -2.12 -6.79
N VAL A 43 4.57 -2.92 -5.74
CA VAL A 43 4.79 -2.45 -4.36
C VAL A 43 6.25 -2.01 -4.16
N CYS A 44 7.22 -2.75 -4.71
CA CYS A 44 8.63 -2.34 -4.72
C CYS A 44 8.83 -1.02 -5.46
N GLU A 45 8.25 -0.86 -6.65
CA GLU A 45 8.31 0.39 -7.41
C GLU A 45 7.78 1.57 -6.60
N ALA A 46 6.60 1.41 -6.00
CA ALA A 46 5.97 2.44 -5.18
C ALA A 46 6.83 2.84 -3.98
N LEU A 47 7.40 1.86 -3.27
CA LEU A 47 8.24 2.10 -2.10
C LEU A 47 9.57 2.75 -2.47
N ASN A 48 10.22 2.29 -3.53
CA ASN A 48 11.46 2.89 -4.03
C ASN A 48 11.23 4.33 -4.49
N ALA A 49 10.09 4.63 -5.13
CA ALA A 49 9.73 5.98 -5.57
C ALA A 49 9.58 6.99 -4.41
N VAL A 50 9.24 6.53 -3.20
CA VAL A 50 9.16 7.36 -1.99
C VAL A 50 10.42 7.27 -1.10
N GLY A 51 11.51 6.68 -1.62
CA GLY A 51 12.80 6.59 -0.93
C GLY A 51 12.86 5.50 0.15
N VAL A 52 11.97 4.51 0.10
CA VAL A 52 11.99 3.34 0.99
C VAL A 52 12.57 2.15 0.24
N PRO A 53 13.86 1.82 0.44
CA PRO A 53 14.48 0.71 -0.27
C PRO A 53 13.89 -0.61 0.20
N VAL A 54 13.37 -1.41 -0.74
CA VAL A 54 12.80 -2.72 -0.45
C VAL A 54 13.10 -3.69 -1.59
N THR A 55 13.32 -4.95 -1.26
CA THR A 55 13.48 -6.04 -2.24
C THR A 55 12.16 -6.76 -2.48
N GLU A 56 12.00 -7.38 -3.64
CA GLU A 56 10.81 -8.20 -3.93
C GLU A 56 10.66 -9.33 -2.91
N ALA A 57 11.75 -10.01 -2.54
CA ALA A 57 11.74 -11.04 -1.50
C ALA A 57 11.21 -10.53 -0.14
N ARG A 58 11.51 -9.26 0.21
CA ARG A 58 10.94 -8.65 1.42
C ARG A 58 9.45 -8.41 1.29
N VAL A 59 8.97 -7.98 0.12
CA VAL A 59 7.53 -7.79 -0.11
C VAL A 59 6.79 -9.14 -0.10
N GLU A 60 7.36 -10.15 -0.74
CA GLU A 60 6.81 -11.51 -0.77
C GLU A 60 6.69 -12.13 0.61
N SER A 61 7.64 -11.84 1.52
CA SER A 61 7.58 -12.31 2.90
C SER A 61 6.33 -11.89 3.67
N TRP A 62 5.67 -10.80 3.24
CA TRP A 62 4.45 -10.33 3.91
C TRP A 62 3.25 -11.22 3.62
N SER A 63 3.31 -12.00 2.55
CA SER A 63 2.28 -12.96 2.16
C SER A 63 2.59 -14.38 2.66
N ALA A 64 3.77 -14.62 3.23
CA ALA A 64 4.14 -15.92 3.77
C ALA A 64 3.28 -16.30 5.00
N PRO A 65 2.97 -17.60 5.21
CA PRO A 65 2.33 -18.06 6.43
C PRO A 65 3.29 -17.93 7.62
N ASP A 66 2.73 -17.77 8.83
CA ASP A 66 3.48 -17.53 10.08
C ASP A 66 4.52 -18.59 10.46
N ARG A 67 4.39 -19.80 9.91
CA ARG A 67 5.31 -20.94 10.12
C ARG A 67 6.41 -21.05 9.07
N ALA A 68 6.42 -20.20 8.04
CA ALA A 68 7.43 -20.26 7.00
C ALA A 68 8.73 -19.57 7.46
N ASP A 69 9.87 -20.11 7.01
CA ASP A 69 11.20 -19.58 7.36
C ASP A 69 11.43 -18.16 6.82
N ASN A 70 10.69 -17.78 5.77
CA ASN A 70 10.70 -16.45 5.20
C ASN A 70 9.58 -15.56 5.76
N TYR A 71 8.91 -15.95 6.84
CA TYR A 71 7.91 -15.11 7.47
C TYR A 71 8.57 -13.92 8.15
N PHE A 72 8.21 -12.72 7.70
CA PHE A 72 8.59 -11.51 8.39
C PHE A 72 7.37 -10.65 8.75
N PRO A 73 7.23 -10.28 10.03
CA PRO A 73 6.12 -9.46 10.49
C PRO A 73 6.11 -8.09 9.81
N LEU A 74 4.93 -7.67 9.36
CA LEU A 74 4.63 -6.32 8.89
C LEU A 74 3.96 -5.55 10.02
N THR A 75 4.53 -4.41 10.37
CA THR A 75 3.93 -3.56 11.40
C THR A 75 2.77 -2.71 10.87
N ILE A 76 1.92 -2.15 11.75
CA ILE A 76 0.88 -1.19 11.35
C ILE A 76 1.46 0.06 10.67
N ALA A 77 2.60 0.56 11.17
CA ALA A 77 3.27 1.73 10.58
C ALA A 77 3.85 1.40 9.20
N GLU A 78 4.45 0.21 9.04
CA GLU A 78 4.93 -0.25 7.74
C GLU A 78 3.77 -0.46 6.77
N LEU A 79 2.67 -1.10 7.19
CA LEU A 79 1.49 -1.27 6.35
C LEU A 79 0.94 0.08 5.88
N GLU A 80 0.75 1.04 6.78
CA GLU A 80 0.27 2.38 6.42
C GLU A 80 1.20 3.05 5.40
N ARG A 81 2.51 3.07 5.67
CA ARG A 81 3.51 3.65 4.77
C ARG A 81 3.47 3.00 3.39
N ASN A 82 3.41 1.67 3.34
CA ASN A 82 3.40 0.92 2.09
C ASN A 82 2.15 1.22 1.27
N LEU A 83 0.97 1.28 1.91
CA LEU A 83 -0.28 1.64 1.23
C LEU A 83 -0.26 3.08 0.72
N ARG A 84 0.26 4.03 1.49
CA ARG A 84 0.40 5.43 1.04
C ARG A 84 1.31 5.55 -0.18
N ALA A 85 2.41 4.80 -0.21
CA ALA A 85 3.34 4.78 -1.34
C ALA A 85 2.65 4.24 -2.61
N VAL A 86 1.93 3.13 -2.49
CA VAL A 86 1.16 2.53 -3.59
C VAL A 86 0.11 3.52 -4.11
N VAL A 87 -0.68 4.13 -3.23
CA VAL A 87 -1.69 5.13 -3.61
C VAL A 87 -1.05 6.31 -4.35
N ALA A 88 0.11 6.79 -3.90
CA ALA A 88 0.82 7.88 -4.56
C ALA A 88 1.29 7.51 -5.97
N LEU A 89 1.81 6.28 -6.16
CA LEU A 89 2.20 5.77 -7.48
C LEU A 89 1.01 5.69 -8.43
N GLU A 90 -0.08 5.08 -8.00
CA GLU A 90 -1.31 4.91 -8.80
C GLU A 90 -1.91 6.27 -9.21
N VAL A 91 -1.93 7.24 -8.29
CA VAL A 91 -2.39 8.62 -8.60
C VAL A 91 -1.46 9.31 -9.60
N ALA A 92 -0.14 9.14 -9.48
CA ALA A 92 0.81 9.73 -10.41
C ALA A 92 0.66 9.13 -11.82
N GLU A 93 0.45 7.81 -11.92
CA GLU A 93 0.21 7.13 -13.19
C GLU A 93 -1.09 7.52 -13.85
N ALA A 94 -2.20 7.54 -13.10
CA ALA A 94 -3.48 7.98 -13.62
C ALA A 94 -3.44 9.41 -14.16
N ARG A 95 -2.69 10.31 -13.50
CA ARG A 95 -2.46 11.68 -13.99
C ARG A 95 -1.65 11.70 -15.28
N ARG A 96 -0.60 10.88 -15.39
CA ARG A 96 0.24 10.78 -16.60
C ARG A 96 -0.57 10.23 -17.79
N ALA A 97 -1.37 9.20 -17.57
CA ALA A 97 -2.23 8.63 -18.59
C ALA A 97 -3.27 9.65 -19.10
N GLY A 98 -3.96 10.34 -18.20
CA GLY A 98 -4.93 11.38 -18.59
C GLY A 98 -4.32 12.60 -19.28
N GLN A 99 -3.04 12.90 -19.04
CA GLN A 99 -2.31 13.95 -19.76
C GLN A 99 -1.93 13.50 -21.19
N ALA A 100 -1.49 12.25 -21.36
CA ALA A 100 -1.16 11.70 -22.67
C ALA A 100 -2.37 11.64 -23.63
N ASP A 101 -3.56 11.33 -23.10
CA ASP A 101 -4.81 11.35 -23.86
C ASP A 101 -5.27 12.77 -24.24
N ALA A 102 -4.84 13.80 -23.51
CA ALA A 102 -5.19 15.20 -23.79
C ALA A 102 -4.25 15.86 -24.82
N ASP A 103 -3.03 15.32 -24.98
CA ASP A 103 -2.00 15.82 -25.89
C ASP A 103 -1.99 15.06 -27.26
N SER A 104 -2.88 14.07 -27.44
CA SER A 104 -3.07 13.29 -28.68
C SER A 104 -4.25 13.77 -29.52
#